data_AF-A0A7C4Y9E6-F1
#
_entry.id   AF-A0A7C4Y9E6-F1
#
_cell.length_a   1.000
_cell.length_b   1.000
_cell.length_c   1.000
_cell.angle_alpha   90.00
_cell.angle_beta   90.00
_cell.angle_gamma   90.00
#
_symmetry.space_group_name_H-M   'P 1'
#
loop_
_entity.id
_entity.type
_entity.pdbx_description
1 polymer ?
#
loop_
_entity_poly.entity_id
_entity_poly.type
_entity_poly.pdbx_seq_one_letter_code
_entity_poly.pdbx_strand_id
1 'polypeptide(L)'
;MKKKITIAALATSMLVYLLSSCYQNKEDILALPRVSFRNEVVPIVTAGPCGCHNTSVTVRAVLFSDQRTNTIFYDAILARRGAFADWVNGGTHPGGGAIDFSPSEKNIIKKWIAQGEPYDDGAGCTVSGNLTYTNDIVPIYNTSCKGATCHGGIAAPIDYAKFVAKKDVLLTILNSGGNTGHPGGALSLTTCTVNKMKAWIAQGQPQ
;
A
#
# COMPACT_ATOMS: atom_id res chain seq x y z
N MET A 1 -41.39 41.96 21.96
CA MET A 1 -39.93 42.17 22.18
C MET A 1 -39.23 40.94 22.75
N LYS A 2 -39.71 40.36 23.86
CA LYS A 2 -39.07 39.20 24.54
C LYS A 2 -38.77 38.00 23.62
N LYS A 3 -39.73 37.52 22.82
CA LYS A 3 -39.51 36.39 21.88
C LYS A 3 -38.41 36.63 20.83
N LYS A 4 -38.27 37.86 20.31
CA LYS A 4 -37.24 38.19 19.30
C LYS A 4 -35.84 38.17 19.91
N ILE A 5 -35.72 38.61 21.17
CA ILE A 5 -34.47 38.59 21.93
C ILE A 5 -34.07 37.14 22.25
N THR A 6 -35.01 36.27 22.64
CA THR A 6 -34.71 34.86 22.93
C THR A 6 -34.26 34.09 21.69
N ILE A 7 -34.89 34.32 20.53
CA ILE A 7 -34.50 33.67 19.27
C ILE A 7 -33.11 34.14 18.82
N ALA A 8 -32.83 35.44 18.91
CA ALA A 8 -31.51 35.97 18.60
C ALA A 8 -30.43 35.38 19.51
N ALA A 9 -30.69 35.26 20.82
CA ALA A 9 -29.75 34.68 21.76
C ALA A 9 -29.46 33.19 21.46
N LEU A 10 -30.48 32.40 21.12
CA LEU A 10 -30.31 30.99 20.76
C LEU A 10 -29.51 30.82 19.45
N ALA A 11 -29.80 31.63 18.43
CA ALA A 11 -29.08 31.59 17.17
C ALA A 11 -27.60 31.96 17.34
N THR A 12 -27.30 32.99 18.15
CA THR A 12 -25.92 33.40 18.44
C THR A 12 -25.18 32.35 19.26
N SER A 13 -25.81 31.76 20.29
CA SER A 13 -25.20 30.69 21.09
C SER A 13 -24.91 29.46 20.24
N MET A 14 -25.84 29.04 19.38
CA MET A 14 -25.64 27.89 18.49
C MET A 14 -24.53 28.14 17.47
N LEU A 15 -24.42 29.37 16.94
CA LEU A 15 -23.32 29.76 16.06
C LEU A 15 -21.96 29.76 16.78
N VAL A 16 -21.90 30.25 18.03
CA VAL A 16 -20.68 30.22 18.84
C VAL A 16 -20.26 28.77 19.18
N TYR A 17 -21.21 27.89 19.48
CA TYR A 17 -20.94 26.46 19.69
C TYR A 17 -20.44 25.76 18.42
N LEU A 18 -21.07 26.02 17.26
CA LEU A 18 -20.61 25.46 15.98
C LEU A 18 -19.20 25.95 15.59
N LEU A 19 -18.90 27.22 15.88
CA LEU A 19 -17.59 27.79 15.60
C LEU A 19 -16.51 27.30 16.59
N SER A 20 -16.85 27.07 17.87
CA SER A 20 -15.90 26.55 18.87
C SER A 20 -15.59 25.07 18.70
N SER A 21 -16.55 24.26 18.23
CA SER A 21 -16.32 22.85 17.87
C SER A 21 -15.36 22.69 16.69
N CYS A 22 -15.22 23.69 15.81
CA CYS A 22 -14.21 23.68 14.75
C CYS A 22 -12.85 24.24 15.19
N TYR A 23 -12.80 25.01 16.29
CA TYR A 23 -11.61 25.78 16.68
C TYR A 23 -10.71 25.06 17.69
N GLN A 24 -11.21 24.09 18.46
CA GLN A 24 -10.38 23.35 19.44
C GLN A 24 -9.63 22.12 18.90
N ASN A 25 -9.85 21.74 17.63
CA ASN A 25 -9.13 20.62 17.00
C ASN A 25 -7.61 20.84 16.88
N LYS A 26 -7.12 22.07 17.12
CA LYS A 26 -5.72 22.44 16.99
C LYS A 26 -4.88 22.07 18.23
N GLU A 27 -5.51 21.95 19.39
CA GLU A 27 -4.84 21.66 20.67
C GLU A 27 -4.80 20.14 20.98
N ASP A 28 -5.71 19.34 20.39
CA ASP A 28 -5.80 17.89 20.63
C ASP A 28 -5.01 17.03 19.64
N ILE A 29 -4.46 17.61 18.57
CA ILE A 29 -3.64 16.89 17.58
C ILE A 29 -2.16 17.12 17.89
N LEU A 30 -1.66 16.36 18.88
CA LEU A 30 -0.24 16.35 19.24
C LEU A 30 0.65 15.81 18.11
N ALA A 31 0.07 15.02 17.20
CA ALA A 31 0.69 14.58 15.95
C ALA A 31 -0.41 14.36 14.91
N LEU A 32 -0.17 14.81 13.66
CA LEU A 32 -1.07 14.49 12.55
C LEU A 32 -1.18 12.97 12.41
N PRO A 33 -2.41 12.43 12.16
CA PRO A 33 -2.57 11.00 11.95
C PRO A 33 -1.68 10.52 10.81
N ARG A 34 -1.12 9.32 10.97
CA ARG A 34 -0.30 8.66 9.96
C ARG A 34 -1.14 8.47 8.70
N VAL A 35 -0.62 8.90 7.55
CA VAL A 35 -1.20 8.65 6.23
C VAL A 35 -1.36 7.15 6.03
N SER A 36 -2.59 6.73 5.77
CA SER A 36 -2.95 5.34 5.53
C SER A 36 -2.58 4.92 4.12
N PHE A 37 -1.85 3.82 4.02
CA PHE A 37 -1.54 3.19 2.74
C PHE A 37 -2.82 2.77 2.02
N ARG A 38 -3.71 2.02 2.70
CA ARG A 38 -4.94 1.53 2.06
C ARG A 38 -5.97 2.61 1.78
N ASN A 39 -6.13 3.57 2.67
CA ASN A 39 -7.23 4.54 2.57
C ASN A 39 -6.84 5.82 1.83
N GLU A 40 -5.56 6.17 1.77
CA GLU A 40 -5.12 7.44 1.18
C GLU A 40 -4.18 7.23 -0.02
N VAL A 41 -3.26 6.26 0.02
CA VAL A 41 -2.29 6.06 -1.08
C VAL A 41 -2.85 5.18 -2.19
N VAL A 42 -3.45 4.04 -1.84
CA VAL A 42 -4.01 3.10 -2.80
C VAL A 42 -5.04 3.76 -3.72
N PRO A 43 -6.02 4.55 -3.23
CA PRO A 43 -6.97 5.23 -4.10
C PRO A 43 -6.31 6.15 -5.12
N ILE A 44 -5.22 6.85 -4.77
CA ILE A 44 -4.52 7.74 -5.70
C ILE A 44 -3.97 6.95 -6.90
N VAL A 45 -3.35 5.81 -6.64
CA VAL A 45 -2.72 5.01 -7.70
C VAL A 45 -3.70 4.09 -8.43
N THR A 46 -4.90 3.86 -7.89
CA THR A 46 -5.95 3.02 -8.51
C THR A 46 -7.13 3.80 -9.10
N ALA A 47 -7.33 5.08 -8.77
CA ALA A 47 -8.49 5.87 -9.21
C ALA A 47 -8.42 6.35 -10.67
N GLY A 48 -7.24 6.32 -11.31
CA GLY A 48 -7.09 6.74 -12.70
C GLY A 48 -7.89 5.83 -13.67
N PRO A 49 -8.63 6.38 -14.65
CA PRO A 49 -9.44 5.60 -15.58
C PRO A 49 -8.55 4.66 -16.41
N CYS A 50 -8.97 3.39 -16.59
CA CYS A 50 -8.38 2.33 -17.44
C CYS A 50 -6.92 2.56 -17.88
N GLY A 51 -6.05 2.88 -16.92
CA GLY A 51 -4.65 3.18 -17.19
C GLY A 51 -3.88 1.89 -17.45
N CYS A 52 -2.67 2.00 -17.99
CA CYS A 52 -1.77 0.86 -18.17
C CYS A 52 -1.55 0.05 -16.87
N HIS A 53 -1.77 0.67 -15.70
CA HIS A 53 -1.58 0.06 -14.39
C HIS A 53 -2.89 -0.37 -13.70
N ASN A 54 -4.07 0.06 -14.16
CA ASN A 54 -5.37 -0.21 -13.53
C ASN A 54 -6.32 -0.78 -14.57
N THR A 55 -5.93 -1.90 -15.15
CA THR A 55 -6.60 -2.52 -16.29
C THR A 55 -6.53 -4.03 -16.19
N SER A 56 -7.29 -4.68 -17.04
CA SER A 56 -7.40 -6.12 -17.09
C SER A 56 -6.62 -6.74 -18.24
N VAL A 57 -6.03 -5.93 -19.11
CA VAL A 57 -5.17 -6.40 -20.19
C VAL A 57 -3.72 -6.48 -19.73
N THR A 58 -3.02 -7.54 -20.12
CA THR A 58 -1.57 -7.62 -19.99
C THR A 58 -0.93 -6.63 -20.96
N VAL A 59 -0.72 -5.41 -20.50
CA VAL A 59 0.21 -4.46 -21.11
C VAL A 59 1.60 -4.66 -20.50
N ARG A 60 2.66 -4.13 -21.12
CA ARG A 60 4.04 -4.11 -20.57
C ARG A 60 4.17 -3.20 -19.32
N ALA A 61 3.14 -3.14 -18.48
CA ALA A 61 3.07 -2.32 -17.30
C ALA A 61 2.77 -3.16 -16.05
N VAL A 62 3.23 -2.64 -14.93
CA VAL A 62 3.03 -3.22 -13.60
C VAL A 62 1.62 -2.91 -13.16
N LEU A 63 0.74 -3.90 -13.04
CA LEU A 63 -0.63 -3.68 -12.57
C LEU A 63 -0.68 -3.34 -11.06
N PHE A 64 -1.39 -2.28 -10.71
CA PHE A 64 -1.78 -1.93 -9.34
C PHE A 64 -3.18 -2.44 -9.00
N SER A 65 -4.04 -2.58 -10.01
CA SER A 65 -5.35 -3.23 -9.87
C SER A 65 -5.76 -3.95 -11.16
N ASP A 66 -6.63 -4.95 -11.01
CA ASP A 66 -7.29 -5.65 -12.12
C ASP A 66 -8.82 -5.50 -11.99
N GLN A 67 -9.43 -4.85 -12.98
CA GLN A 67 -10.86 -4.56 -13.00
C GLN A 67 -11.75 -5.79 -13.25
N ARG A 68 -11.23 -6.85 -13.88
CA ARG A 68 -11.97 -8.11 -14.13
C ARG A 68 -12.15 -8.91 -12.87
N THR A 69 -11.11 -8.92 -12.02
CA THR A 69 -11.07 -9.69 -10.78
C THR A 69 -11.34 -8.82 -9.54
N ASN A 70 -11.51 -7.50 -9.73
CA ASN A 70 -11.60 -6.51 -8.67
C ASN A 70 -10.48 -6.65 -7.62
N THR A 71 -9.28 -6.98 -8.09
CA THR A 71 -8.12 -7.26 -7.22
C THR A 71 -7.19 -6.06 -7.18
N ILE A 72 -6.79 -5.65 -5.98
CA ILE A 72 -5.73 -4.65 -5.76
C ILE A 72 -4.44 -5.37 -5.40
N PHE A 73 -3.36 -5.07 -6.13
CA PHE A 73 -2.04 -5.64 -5.91
C PHE A 73 -1.24 -4.77 -4.93
N TYR A 74 -1.58 -4.83 -3.65
CA TYR A 74 -0.96 -3.99 -2.60
C TYR A 74 0.58 -4.08 -2.60
N ASP A 75 1.13 -5.29 -2.68
CA ASP A 75 2.59 -5.49 -2.69
C ASP A 75 3.25 -4.96 -3.98
N ALA A 76 2.53 -4.96 -5.11
CA ALA A 76 3.02 -4.33 -6.33
C ALA A 76 3.10 -2.80 -6.20
N ILE A 77 2.12 -2.18 -5.52
CA ILE A 77 2.13 -0.74 -5.19
C ILE A 77 3.28 -0.44 -4.23
N LEU A 78 3.42 -1.21 -3.13
CA LEU A 78 4.50 -1.02 -2.16
C LEU A 78 5.89 -1.20 -2.78
N ALA A 79 6.07 -2.16 -3.67
CA ALA A 79 7.32 -2.36 -4.41
C ALA A 79 7.68 -1.19 -5.35
N ARG A 80 6.76 -0.23 -5.57
CA ARG A 80 6.99 1.00 -6.33
C ARG A 80 7.13 2.26 -5.48
N ARG A 81 7.17 2.12 -4.15
CA ARG A 81 7.46 3.24 -3.22
C ARG A 81 8.63 4.11 -3.67
N GLY A 82 9.74 3.50 -4.10
CA GLY A 82 10.91 4.23 -4.59
C GLY A 82 10.60 5.07 -5.84
N ALA A 83 9.91 4.50 -6.82
CA ALA A 83 9.48 5.24 -8.00
C ALA A 83 8.51 6.38 -7.63
N PHE A 84 7.58 6.13 -6.71
CA PHE A 84 6.68 7.18 -6.21
C PHE A 84 7.45 8.32 -5.53
N ALA A 85 8.52 8.03 -4.80
CA ALA A 85 9.40 9.04 -4.20
C ALA A 85 10.04 9.94 -5.25
N ASP A 86 10.49 9.38 -6.37
CA ASP A 86 11.07 10.15 -7.47
C ASP A 86 10.00 11.02 -8.16
N TRP A 87 8.83 10.44 -8.42
CA TRP A 87 7.73 11.05 -9.17
C TRP A 87 7.13 12.27 -8.48
N VAL A 88 6.93 12.20 -7.17
CA VAL A 88 6.42 13.36 -6.40
C VAL A 88 7.42 14.51 -6.32
N ASN A 89 8.68 14.27 -6.70
CA ASN A 89 9.77 15.24 -6.74
C ASN A 89 10.17 15.65 -8.17
N GLY A 90 9.32 15.37 -9.16
CA GLY A 90 9.53 15.81 -10.56
C GLY A 90 10.28 14.81 -11.43
N GLY A 91 10.49 13.58 -10.95
CA GLY A 91 11.00 12.47 -11.76
C GLY A 91 10.03 12.08 -12.89
N THR A 92 10.51 11.22 -13.78
CA THR A 92 9.78 10.79 -14.98
C THR A 92 9.18 9.39 -14.85
N HIS A 93 8.05 9.17 -15.52
CA HIS A 93 7.46 7.83 -15.60
C HIS A 93 8.25 6.95 -16.58
N PRO A 94 8.61 5.70 -16.23
CA PRO A 94 9.38 4.81 -17.12
C PRO A 94 8.72 4.54 -18.47
N GLY A 95 7.39 4.57 -18.53
CA GLY A 95 6.61 4.39 -19.76
C GLY A 95 6.55 5.62 -20.69
N GLY A 96 7.29 6.69 -20.39
CA GLY A 96 7.37 7.88 -21.26
C GLY A 96 6.14 8.80 -21.22
N GLY A 97 5.43 8.86 -20.09
CA GLY A 97 4.25 9.70 -19.88
C GLY A 97 4.44 10.75 -18.79
N ALA A 98 3.64 11.82 -18.83
CA ALA A 98 3.53 12.75 -17.71
C ALA A 98 2.84 12.04 -16.53
N ILE A 99 3.33 12.31 -15.32
CA ILE A 99 2.75 11.80 -14.09
C ILE A 99 1.75 12.81 -13.59
N ASP A 100 0.49 12.39 -13.51
CA ASP A 100 -0.62 13.29 -13.19
C ASP A 100 -1.02 13.24 -11.71
N PHE A 101 -0.04 13.20 -10.81
CA PHE A 101 -0.36 13.46 -9.40
C PHE A 101 -0.62 14.95 -9.21
N SER A 102 -1.84 15.29 -8.80
CA SER A 102 -2.19 16.61 -8.33
C SER A 102 -1.30 17.04 -7.16
N PRO A 103 -1.19 18.35 -6.87
CA PRO A 103 -0.40 18.84 -5.74
C PRO A 103 -0.80 18.21 -4.39
N SER A 104 -2.08 17.94 -4.17
CA SER A 104 -2.57 17.27 -2.95
C SER A 104 -2.14 15.81 -2.88
N GLU A 105 -2.24 15.06 -3.99
CA GLU A 105 -1.82 13.66 -4.04
C GLU A 105 -0.32 13.51 -3.83
N LYS A 106 0.48 14.40 -4.44
CA LYS A 106 1.93 14.47 -4.18
C LYS A 106 2.22 14.67 -2.70
N ASN A 107 1.47 15.54 -2.02
CA ASN A 107 1.66 15.78 -0.59
C ASN A 107 1.30 14.56 0.27
N ILE A 108 0.23 13.83 -0.08
CA ILE A 108 -0.16 12.60 0.61
C ILE A 108 0.94 11.54 0.45
N ILE A 109 1.40 11.29 -0.77
CA ILE A 109 2.45 10.31 -1.06
C ILE A 109 3.77 10.71 -0.39
N LYS A 110 4.17 11.99 -0.42
CA LYS A 110 5.38 12.48 0.27
C LYS A 110 5.30 12.23 1.77
N LYS A 111 4.17 12.55 2.39
CA LYS A 111 3.96 12.30 3.82
C LYS A 111 4.01 10.80 4.11
N TRP A 112 3.32 9.99 3.32
CA TRP A 112 3.34 8.53 3.47
C TRP A 112 4.76 7.96 3.43
N ILE A 113 5.59 8.37 2.48
CA ILE A 113 6.99 7.93 2.37
C ILE A 113 7.84 8.46 3.54
N ALA A 114 7.66 9.71 3.96
CA ALA A 114 8.43 10.31 5.05
C ALA A 114 8.16 9.64 6.41
N GLN A 115 7.04 8.95 6.56
CA GLN A 115 6.66 8.23 7.79
C GLN A 115 7.46 6.94 8.05
N GLY A 116 8.27 6.48 7.08
CA GLY A 116 9.11 5.29 7.22
C GLY A 116 8.35 3.96 7.33
N GLU A 117 9.09 2.86 7.54
CA GLU A 117 8.51 1.53 7.71
C GLU A 117 7.62 1.42 8.98
N PRO A 118 6.58 0.58 8.99
CA PRO A 118 6.10 -0.18 7.84
C PRO A 118 5.37 0.74 6.84
N TYR A 119 5.64 0.61 5.54
CA TYR A 119 4.95 1.44 4.52
C TYR A 119 3.52 0.98 4.22
N ASP A 120 3.06 -0.13 4.80
CA ASP A 120 1.64 -0.43 4.86
C ASP A 120 0.99 0.21 6.11
N ASP A 121 -0.29 -0.09 6.37
CA ASP A 121 -0.97 0.40 7.57
C ASP A 121 -0.50 -0.30 8.87
N GLY A 122 0.57 -1.10 8.83
CA GLY A 122 1.08 -1.88 9.96
C GLY A 122 0.16 -3.01 10.44
N ALA A 123 -1.06 -3.09 9.90
CA ALA A 123 -2.02 -4.16 10.18
C ALA A 123 -1.57 -5.46 9.50
N GLY A 124 -0.64 -6.16 10.14
CA GLY A 124 -0.36 -7.57 9.83
C GLY A 124 -1.65 -8.39 9.90
N CYS A 125 -1.79 -9.38 9.02
CA CYS A 125 -2.89 -10.33 9.16
C CYS A 125 -2.62 -11.30 10.30
N THR A 126 -3.68 -11.76 10.95
CA THR A 126 -3.60 -12.91 11.86
C THR A 126 -3.11 -14.11 11.09
N VAL A 127 -1.97 -14.66 11.54
CA VAL A 127 -1.45 -15.92 11.02
C VAL A 127 -1.91 -17.03 11.95
N SER A 128 -2.77 -17.91 11.47
CA SER A 128 -3.31 -19.04 12.22
C SER A 128 -3.27 -20.31 11.40
N GLY A 129 -3.17 -21.45 12.09
CA GLY A 129 -3.22 -22.78 11.48
C GLY A 129 -1.94 -23.23 10.79
N ASN A 130 -2.07 -24.36 10.09
CA ASN A 130 -1.00 -24.98 9.31
C ASN A 130 -1.03 -24.37 7.91
N LEU A 131 -0.07 -23.48 7.64
CA LEU A 131 0.06 -22.86 6.33
C LEU A 131 0.67 -23.88 5.37
N THR A 132 0.17 -23.95 4.14
CA THR A 132 0.71 -24.81 3.08
C THR A 132 1.13 -24.00 1.88
N TYR A 133 2.06 -24.52 1.08
CA TYR A 133 2.47 -23.84 -0.14
C TYR A 133 1.26 -23.61 -1.06
N THR A 134 0.48 -24.66 -1.28
CA THR A 134 -0.63 -24.64 -2.25
C THR A 134 -1.76 -23.71 -1.82
N ASN A 135 -2.17 -23.72 -0.55
CA ASN A 135 -3.33 -22.94 -0.11
C ASN A 135 -2.97 -21.52 0.36
N ASP A 136 -1.76 -21.30 0.86
CA ASP A 136 -1.42 -20.03 1.52
C ASP A 136 -0.35 -19.24 0.77
N ILE A 137 0.64 -19.93 0.21
CA ILE A 137 1.80 -19.27 -0.43
C ILE A 137 1.56 -19.01 -1.91
N VAL A 138 0.92 -19.92 -2.64
CA VAL A 138 0.59 -19.71 -4.05
C VAL A 138 -0.31 -18.48 -4.27
N PRO A 139 -1.36 -18.23 -3.45
CA PRO A 139 -2.14 -16.99 -3.57
C PRO A 139 -1.28 -15.74 -3.37
N ILE A 140 -0.44 -15.71 -2.32
CA ILE A 140 0.51 -14.61 -2.07
C ILE A 140 1.47 -14.45 -3.25
N TYR A 141 2.07 -15.54 -3.73
CA TYR A 141 2.96 -15.51 -4.88
C TYR A 141 2.26 -14.90 -6.09
N ASN A 142 1.04 -15.31 -6.39
CA ASN A 142 0.28 -14.81 -7.54
C ASN A 142 -0.05 -13.31 -7.44
N THR A 143 -0.33 -12.78 -6.25
CA THR A 143 -0.68 -11.36 -6.07
C THR A 143 0.51 -10.44 -5.80
N SER A 144 1.58 -10.98 -5.20
CA SER A 144 2.63 -10.15 -4.59
C SER A 144 4.00 -10.31 -5.27
N CYS A 145 4.31 -11.50 -5.78
CA CYS A 145 5.63 -11.79 -6.35
C CYS A 145 5.57 -11.95 -7.88
N LYS A 146 4.59 -12.70 -8.37
CA LYS A 146 4.20 -12.79 -9.78
C LYS A 146 3.28 -11.66 -10.18
N GLY A 147 2.52 -11.13 -9.22
CA GLY A 147 1.63 -10.00 -9.40
C GLY A 147 2.32 -8.86 -10.13
N ALA A 148 1.57 -8.17 -10.99
CA ALA A 148 2.10 -7.11 -11.82
C ALA A 148 3.28 -7.51 -12.75
N THR A 149 3.41 -8.80 -13.06
CA THR A 149 4.37 -9.40 -14.01
C THR A 149 5.85 -9.38 -13.59
N CYS A 150 6.16 -9.32 -12.28
CA CYS A 150 7.54 -9.45 -11.80
C CYS A 150 8.09 -10.87 -12.05
N HIS A 151 7.74 -11.87 -11.21
CA HIS A 151 8.15 -13.26 -11.40
C HIS A 151 7.18 -14.04 -12.30
N GLY A 152 7.57 -14.29 -13.55
CA GLY A 152 6.71 -14.79 -14.62
C GLY A 152 6.46 -13.77 -15.74
N GLY A 153 7.12 -12.60 -15.66
CA GLY A 153 7.21 -11.62 -16.74
C GLY A 153 8.64 -11.12 -16.89
N ILE A 154 9.06 -10.18 -16.04
CA ILE A 154 10.42 -9.60 -16.04
C ILE A 154 11.47 -10.64 -15.60
N ALA A 155 11.15 -11.40 -14.55
CA ALA A 155 11.99 -12.45 -13.99
C ALA A 155 11.33 -13.83 -14.19
N ALA A 156 12.12 -14.89 -14.02
CA ALA A 156 11.60 -16.26 -14.09
C ALA A 156 10.53 -16.52 -13.01
N PRO A 157 9.53 -17.38 -13.29
CA PRO A 157 8.54 -17.80 -12.30
C PRO A 157 9.17 -18.65 -11.19
N ILE A 158 8.62 -18.53 -9.99
CA ILE A 158 9.07 -19.23 -8.78
C ILE A 158 8.03 -20.29 -8.41
N ASP A 159 8.47 -21.54 -8.35
CA ASP A 159 7.68 -22.69 -7.90
C ASP A 159 8.10 -23.09 -6.47
N TYR A 160 7.43 -24.10 -5.91
CA TYR A 160 7.74 -24.63 -4.59
C TYR A 160 9.23 -24.98 -4.43
N ALA A 161 9.78 -25.75 -5.38
CA ALA A 161 11.16 -26.21 -5.31
C ALA A 161 12.16 -25.04 -5.28
N LYS A 162 11.91 -23.97 -6.05
CA LYS A 162 12.73 -22.75 -6.02
C LYS A 162 12.60 -21.99 -4.71
N PHE A 163 11.41 -21.89 -4.13
CA PHE A 163 11.23 -21.28 -2.82
C PHE A 163 12.01 -22.04 -1.73
N VAL A 164 11.93 -23.37 -1.73
CA VAL A 164 12.68 -24.23 -0.80
C VAL A 164 14.19 -24.09 -1.03
N ALA A 165 14.65 -24.19 -2.27
CA ALA A 165 16.07 -24.11 -2.63
C ALA A 165 16.70 -22.72 -2.34
N LYS A 166 15.90 -21.66 -2.27
CA LYS A 166 16.33 -20.28 -1.99
C LYS A 166 15.79 -19.74 -0.68
N LYS A 167 15.49 -20.61 0.29
CA LYS A 167 14.90 -20.21 1.58
C LYS A 167 15.67 -19.12 2.31
N ASP A 168 17.00 -19.12 2.24
CA ASP A 168 17.83 -18.15 2.98
C ASP A 168 17.77 -16.75 2.34
N VAL A 169 17.70 -16.71 1.00
CA VAL A 169 17.44 -15.47 0.25
C VAL A 169 16.05 -14.95 0.59
N LEU A 170 15.03 -15.83 0.56
CA LEU A 170 13.68 -15.48 0.93
C LEU A 170 13.60 -14.94 2.37
N LEU A 171 14.26 -15.59 3.34
CA LEU A 171 14.30 -15.11 4.72
C LEU A 171 14.97 -13.75 4.84
N THR A 172 16.02 -13.46 4.07
CA THR A 172 16.66 -12.14 4.07
C THR A 172 15.71 -11.06 3.55
N ILE A 173 14.97 -11.35 2.47
CA ILE A 173 13.93 -10.47 1.94
C ILE A 173 12.86 -10.24 3.00
N LEU A 174 12.31 -11.30 3.60
CA LEU A 174 11.23 -11.19 4.57
C LEU A 174 11.68 -10.50 5.87
N ASN A 175 12.93 -10.69 6.31
CA ASN A 175 13.46 -10.05 7.52
C ASN A 175 13.69 -8.56 7.36
N SER A 176 13.98 -8.10 6.13
CA SER A 176 14.13 -6.68 5.81
C SER A 176 12.84 -6.02 5.30
N GLY A 177 11.71 -6.74 5.26
CA GLY A 177 10.48 -6.27 4.62
C GLY A 177 10.61 -6.06 3.11
N GLY A 178 11.68 -6.60 2.50
CA GLY A 178 12.03 -6.43 1.09
C GLY A 178 13.11 -5.38 0.83
N ASN A 179 13.53 -4.61 1.84
CA ASN A 179 14.50 -3.54 1.65
C ASN A 179 15.89 -4.06 1.25
N THR A 180 16.23 -5.31 1.58
CA THR A 180 17.48 -5.97 1.19
C THR A 180 17.26 -7.43 0.81
N GLY A 181 18.26 -8.04 0.16
CA GLY A 181 18.27 -9.48 -0.18
C GLY A 181 17.54 -9.85 -1.46
N HIS A 182 16.63 -9.00 -1.97
CA HIS A 182 15.96 -9.25 -3.25
C HIS A 182 16.92 -8.93 -4.42
N PRO A 183 17.21 -9.89 -5.34
CA PRO A 183 18.19 -9.68 -6.41
C PRO A 183 17.82 -8.56 -7.39
N GLY A 184 16.53 -8.23 -7.52
CA GLY A 184 16.04 -7.13 -8.35
C GLY A 184 16.13 -5.75 -7.69
N GLY A 185 16.77 -5.63 -6.52
CA GLY A 185 16.85 -4.40 -5.74
C GLY A 185 15.79 -4.31 -4.64
N ALA A 186 15.87 -3.23 -3.85
CA ALA A 186 15.02 -2.97 -2.70
C ALA A 186 13.55 -2.79 -3.09
N LEU A 187 12.66 -3.34 -2.28
CA LEU A 187 11.20 -3.23 -2.40
C LEU A 187 10.55 -3.17 -1.01
N SER A 188 9.23 -2.95 -0.95
CA SER A 188 8.45 -3.12 0.27
C SER A 188 7.37 -4.18 0.06
N LEU A 189 7.14 -4.98 1.09
CA LEU A 189 6.04 -5.94 1.17
C LEU A 189 5.12 -5.56 2.33
N THR A 190 3.84 -5.89 2.20
CA THR A 190 2.88 -5.81 3.30
C THR A 190 3.32 -6.70 4.45
N THR A 191 3.02 -6.23 5.65
CA THR A 191 3.28 -6.94 6.90
C THR A 191 2.60 -8.31 6.91
N CYS A 192 1.41 -8.44 6.30
CA CYS A 192 0.72 -9.73 6.17
C CYS A 192 1.50 -10.74 5.30
N THR A 193 1.96 -10.34 4.12
CA THR A 193 2.77 -11.19 3.23
C THR A 193 4.03 -11.66 3.94
N VAL A 194 4.73 -10.74 4.62
CA VAL A 194 5.92 -11.04 5.40
C VAL A 194 5.63 -12.09 6.47
N ASN A 195 4.58 -11.87 7.28
CA ASN A 195 4.25 -12.74 8.40
C ASN A 195 3.83 -14.15 7.96
N LYS A 196 2.97 -14.27 6.93
CA LYS A 196 2.54 -15.58 6.43
C LYS A 196 3.70 -16.38 5.84
N MET A 197 4.55 -15.75 5.02
CA MET A 197 5.69 -16.45 4.44
C MET A 197 6.71 -16.87 5.50
N LYS A 198 6.99 -16.02 6.50
CA LYS A 198 7.87 -16.41 7.64
C LYS A 198 7.30 -17.57 8.43
N ALA A 199 6.01 -17.55 8.74
CA ALA A 199 5.36 -18.61 9.49
C ALA A 199 5.38 -19.94 8.71
N TRP A 200 5.11 -19.93 7.40
CA TRP A 200 5.20 -21.12 6.57
C TRP A 200 6.63 -21.70 6.53
N ILE A 201 7.65 -20.85 6.45
CA ILE A 201 9.06 -21.29 6.54
C ILE A 201 9.34 -21.91 7.93
N ALA A 202 8.87 -21.28 9.00
CA ALA A 202 9.04 -21.78 10.37
C ALA A 202 8.33 -23.13 10.61
N GLN A 203 7.25 -23.41 9.88
CA GLN A 203 6.53 -24.69 9.90
C GLN A 203 7.20 -25.79 9.06
N GLY A 204 8.36 -25.53 8.46
CA GLY A 204 9.10 -26.50 7.65
C GLY A 204 8.66 -26.56 6.19
N GLN A 205 8.05 -25.48 5.67
CA GLN A 205 7.66 -25.34 4.27
C GLN A 205 6.75 -26.47 3.74
N PRO A 206 5.68 -26.85 4.47
CA PRO A 206 4.77 -27.90 3.99
C PRO A 206 4.12 -27.47 2.66
N GLN A 207 3.92 -28.44 1.76
CA GLN A 207 3.42 -28.19 0.41
C GLN A 207 1.89 -28.11 0.33
#